data_AF-A0A821HKH3-F1
#
_entry.id   AF-A0A821HKH3-F1
#
_cell.length_a   1.000
_cell.length_b   1.000
_cell.length_c   1.000
_cell.angle_alpha   90.00
_cell.angle_beta   90.00
_cell.angle_gamma   90.00
#
_symmetry.space_group_name_H-M   'P 1'
#
loop_
_entity.id
_entity.type
_entity.pdbx_description
1 polymer ?
#
loop_
_entity_poly.entity_id
_entity_poly.type
_entity_poly.pdbx_seq_one_letter_code
_entity_poly.pdbx_strand_id
1 'polypeptide(L)'
;MVEQWLASVEQAMYDAVKHHLKLGLSDIKTTDYSNWILQHPGQVVLTISQVLYTRQVNEKLDSQSNENDAGLIEIRDQMIITINNVCALVFTNVEQSKLLTVEALLTLQVHWRDIFDMLIKTHTRDRNDFEWQKHLRYDWSDKETNFQILQCDASFPYGYEYLGCSSRLVVTPLTDRCYLTLTGAIKLNLGGAPSGPAGTGKTETVKDLSKSFGKLCLVFNCSDELDHKTLGKMFSGLAQSGSWCCFD
;
A
#
# COMPACT_ATOMS: atom_id res chain seq x y z
N MET A 1 -17.33 8.54 29.47
CA MET A 1 -16.88 7.18 29.88
C MET A 1 -16.81 6.24 28.67
N VAL A 2 -17.86 6.09 27.86
CA VAL A 2 -17.83 5.26 26.63
C VAL A 2 -16.93 5.84 25.53
N GLU A 3 -17.06 7.13 25.21
CA GLU A 3 -16.25 7.78 24.16
C GLU A 3 -14.74 7.75 24.46
N GLN A 4 -14.37 8.00 25.72
CA GLN A 4 -12.97 7.91 26.17
C GLN A 4 -12.43 6.47 26.05
N TRP A 5 -13.26 5.47 26.33
CA TRP A 5 -12.88 4.08 26.16
C TRP A 5 -12.68 3.73 24.67
N LEU A 6 -13.59 4.18 23.80
CA LEU A 6 -13.45 4.00 22.35
C LEU A 6 -12.18 4.65 21.80
N ALA A 7 -11.88 5.89 22.19
CA ALA A 7 -10.64 6.57 21.82
C ALA A 7 -9.39 5.83 22.33
N SER A 8 -9.47 5.21 23.52
CA SER A 8 -8.36 4.40 24.05
C SER A 8 -8.16 3.10 23.26
N VAL A 9 -9.24 2.46 22.82
CA VAL A 9 -9.19 1.26 21.98
C VAL A 9 -8.62 1.60 20.60
N GLU A 10 -9.02 2.72 20.01
CA GLU A 10 -8.48 3.22 18.74
C GLU A 10 -6.97 3.49 18.84
N GLN A 11 -6.54 4.20 19.88
CA GLN A 11 -5.12 4.46 20.10
C GLN A 11 -4.33 3.16 20.30
N ALA A 12 -4.85 2.21 21.08
CA ALA A 12 -4.23 0.91 21.28
C ALA A 12 -4.10 0.11 19.96
N MET A 13 -5.08 0.22 19.07
CA MET A 13 -5.01 -0.37 17.73
C MET A 13 -3.86 0.22 16.91
N TYR A 14 -3.72 1.55 16.87
CA TYR A 14 -2.63 2.22 16.15
C TYR A 14 -1.27 1.81 16.70
N ASP A 15 -1.12 1.79 18.03
CA ASP A 15 0.13 1.41 18.68
C ASP A 15 0.49 -0.05 18.43
N ALA A 16 -0.49 -0.95 18.42
CA ALA A 16 -0.29 -2.36 18.11
C ALA A 16 0.18 -2.57 16.65
N VAL A 17 -0.49 -1.93 15.67
CA VAL A 17 -0.10 -2.02 14.25
C VAL A 17 1.31 -1.44 14.06
N LYS A 18 1.60 -0.28 14.65
CA LYS A 18 2.92 0.35 14.58
C LYS A 18 4.01 -0.51 15.23
N HIS A 19 3.72 -1.14 16.36
CA HIS A 19 4.63 -2.06 17.04
C HIS A 19 4.95 -3.28 16.18
N HIS A 20 3.93 -3.96 15.63
CA HIS A 20 4.14 -5.13 14.79
C HIS A 20 4.84 -4.80 13.46
N LEU A 21 4.60 -3.61 12.87
CA LEU A 21 5.36 -3.17 11.70
C LEU A 21 6.84 -2.93 12.02
N LYS A 22 7.16 -2.37 13.19
CA LYS A 22 8.56 -2.22 13.64
C LYS A 22 9.24 -3.58 13.84
N LEU A 23 8.56 -4.52 14.50
CA LEU A 23 9.07 -5.88 14.70
C LEU A 23 9.28 -6.60 13.36
N GLY A 24 8.31 -6.55 12.46
CA GLY A 24 8.47 -7.16 11.14
C GLY A 24 9.69 -6.61 10.39
N LEU A 25 9.97 -5.30 10.52
CA LEU A 25 11.10 -4.64 9.84
C LEU A 25 12.46 -5.02 10.45
N SER A 26 12.53 -5.34 11.74
CA SER A 26 13.74 -5.90 12.36
C SER A 26 13.95 -7.35 11.96
N ASP A 27 12.89 -8.15 12.01
CA ASP A 27 12.96 -9.61 11.91
C ASP A 27 13.26 -10.09 10.47
N ILE A 28 12.89 -9.29 9.46
CA ILE A 28 13.14 -9.63 8.05
C ILE A 28 14.62 -9.70 7.69
N LYS A 29 15.49 -9.05 8.49
CA LYS A 29 16.94 -9.08 8.26
C LYS A 29 17.59 -10.39 8.73
N THR A 30 16.92 -11.13 9.61
CA THR A 30 17.48 -12.30 10.29
C THR A 30 16.83 -13.61 9.87
N THR A 31 15.62 -13.55 9.32
CA THR A 31 14.79 -14.73 9.04
C THR A 31 14.66 -14.96 7.53
N ASP A 32 14.56 -16.23 7.13
CA ASP A 32 14.19 -16.57 5.75
C ASP A 32 12.84 -15.95 5.36
N TYR A 33 12.75 -15.42 4.14
CA TYR A 33 11.59 -14.63 3.70
C TYR A 33 10.28 -15.44 3.72
N SER A 34 10.32 -16.73 3.34
CA SER A 34 9.13 -17.59 3.34
C SER A 34 8.62 -17.84 4.75
N ASN A 35 9.53 -18.11 5.69
CA ASN A 35 9.18 -18.28 7.09
C ASN A 35 8.70 -16.96 7.73
N TRP A 36 9.33 -15.84 7.37
CA TRP A 36 8.96 -14.51 7.83
C TRP A 36 7.52 -14.15 7.45
N ILE A 37 7.09 -14.44 6.21
CA ILE A 37 5.70 -14.25 5.76
C ILE A 37 4.72 -14.99 6.68
N LEU A 38 5.04 -16.23 7.05
CA LEU A 38 4.15 -17.06 7.87
C LEU A 38 4.11 -16.62 9.34
N GLN A 39 5.16 -15.98 9.85
CA GLN A 39 5.25 -15.54 11.25
C GLN A 39 4.52 -14.22 11.52
N HIS A 40 4.42 -13.31 10.54
CA HIS A 40 3.86 -11.97 10.77
C HIS A 40 2.39 -11.83 10.30
N PRO A 41 1.63 -10.84 10.84
CA PRO A 41 0.29 -10.52 10.37
C PRO A 41 0.28 -10.05 8.91
N GLY A 42 -0.80 -10.30 8.17
CA GLY A 42 -0.86 -10.00 6.74
C GLY A 42 -0.57 -8.54 6.38
N GLN A 43 -1.19 -7.59 7.08
CA GLN A 43 -0.95 -6.16 6.86
C GLN A 43 0.53 -5.77 7.06
N VAL A 44 1.22 -6.43 7.99
CA VAL A 44 2.66 -6.21 8.27
C VAL A 44 3.49 -6.72 7.11
N VAL A 45 3.21 -7.94 6.65
CA VAL A 45 3.87 -8.55 5.49
C VAL A 45 3.74 -7.66 4.27
N LEU A 46 2.52 -7.27 3.89
CA LEU A 46 2.26 -6.46 2.69
C LEU A 46 2.97 -5.10 2.74
N THR A 47 2.93 -4.41 3.89
CA THR A 47 3.51 -3.07 4.03
C THR A 47 5.04 -3.10 4.00
N ILE A 48 5.66 -4.07 4.68
CA ILE A 48 7.12 -4.14 4.76
C ILE A 48 7.72 -4.65 3.45
N SER A 49 7.07 -5.59 2.76
CA SER A 49 7.51 -6.02 1.42
C SER A 49 7.61 -4.83 0.46
N GLN A 50 6.63 -3.92 0.49
CA GLN A 50 6.65 -2.67 -0.30
C GLN A 50 7.85 -1.76 0.05
N VAL A 51 8.17 -1.63 1.35
CA VAL A 51 9.35 -0.88 1.82
C VAL A 51 10.65 -1.51 1.31
N LEU A 52 10.75 -2.83 1.35
CA LEU A 52 11.93 -3.53 0.85
C LEU A 52 12.13 -3.30 -0.64
N TYR A 53 11.10 -3.47 -1.47
CA TYR A 53 11.21 -3.26 -2.91
C TYR A 53 11.56 -1.81 -3.24
N THR A 54 10.95 -0.86 -2.53
CA THR A 54 11.30 0.56 -2.66
C THR A 54 12.76 0.83 -2.35
N ARG A 55 13.30 0.23 -1.28
CA ARG A 55 14.72 0.37 -0.89
C ARG A 55 15.66 -0.27 -1.91
N GLN A 56 15.38 -1.48 -2.36
CA GLN A 56 16.17 -2.18 -3.36
C GLN A 56 16.29 -1.38 -4.68
N VAL A 57 15.17 -0.81 -5.15
CA VAL A 57 15.18 0.06 -6.34
C VAL A 57 16.03 1.30 -6.09
N ASN A 58 15.80 2.01 -4.98
CA ASN A 58 16.56 3.22 -4.66
C ASN A 58 18.06 2.94 -4.54
N GLU A 59 18.47 1.84 -3.89
CA GLU A 59 19.88 1.45 -3.74
C GLU A 59 20.56 1.21 -5.09
N LYS A 60 19.88 0.59 -6.05
CA LYS A 60 20.44 0.44 -7.41
C LYS A 60 20.44 1.77 -8.15
N LEU A 61 19.36 2.56 -8.07
CA LEU A 61 19.29 3.88 -8.71
C LEU A 61 20.34 4.88 -8.17
N ASP A 62 20.75 4.75 -6.91
CA ASP A 62 21.80 5.60 -6.32
C ASP A 62 23.22 5.07 -6.63
N SER A 63 23.37 3.82 -7.07
CA SER A 63 24.68 3.24 -7.39
C SER A 63 25.28 3.82 -8.68
N GLN A 64 26.57 4.16 -8.67
CA GLN A 64 27.27 4.75 -9.83
C GLN A 64 27.40 3.81 -11.05
N SER A 65 26.94 2.55 -10.92
CA SER A 65 26.97 1.51 -11.95
C SER A 65 25.75 1.47 -12.88
N ASN A 66 24.90 2.51 -12.89
CA ASN A 66 23.65 2.56 -13.68
C ASN A 66 23.83 2.75 -15.19
N GLU A 67 25.02 2.54 -15.75
CA GLU A 67 25.22 2.68 -17.19
C GLU A 67 24.49 1.60 -18.00
N ASN A 68 24.25 0.41 -17.43
CA ASN A 68 23.81 -0.80 -18.16
C ASN A 68 22.56 -1.52 -17.63
N ASP A 69 21.71 -0.89 -16.81
CA ASP A 69 20.49 -1.47 -16.20
C ASP A 69 20.67 -2.81 -15.44
N ALA A 70 21.90 -3.32 -15.33
CA ALA A 70 22.22 -4.65 -14.83
C ALA A 70 21.72 -4.86 -13.39
N GLY A 71 21.77 -3.81 -12.56
CA GLY A 71 21.26 -3.86 -11.19
C GLY A 71 19.74 -4.04 -11.10
N LEU A 72 18.97 -3.42 -12.00
CA LEU A 72 17.51 -3.58 -12.05
C LEU A 72 17.12 -4.95 -12.62
N ILE A 73 17.85 -5.44 -13.62
CA ILE A 73 17.70 -6.79 -14.20
C ILE A 73 17.94 -7.85 -13.11
N GLU A 74 19.02 -7.71 -12.33
CA GLU A 74 19.34 -8.62 -11.22
C GLU A 74 18.21 -8.70 -10.18
N ILE A 75 17.69 -7.53 -9.73
CA ILE A 75 16.61 -7.50 -8.75
C ILE A 75 15.33 -8.10 -9.33
N ARG A 76 14.99 -7.80 -10.59
CA ARG A 76 13.83 -8.39 -11.25
C ARG A 76 13.91 -9.91 -11.28
N ASP A 77 15.07 -10.46 -11.65
CA ASP A 77 15.26 -11.91 -11.75
C ASP A 77 15.17 -12.56 -10.36
N GLN A 78 15.74 -11.92 -9.33
CA GLN A 78 15.59 -12.34 -7.94
C GLN A 78 14.13 -12.27 -7.46
N MET A 79 13.37 -11.26 -7.90
CA MET A 79 11.96 -11.14 -7.60
C MET A 79 11.14 -12.27 -8.23
N ILE A 80 11.43 -12.66 -9.47
CA ILE A 80 10.75 -13.79 -10.13
C ILE A 80 10.98 -15.09 -9.35
N ILE A 81 12.21 -15.34 -8.88
CA ILE A 81 12.52 -16.49 -8.01
C ILE A 81 11.71 -16.39 -6.71
N THR A 82 11.66 -15.21 -6.10
CA THR A 82 10.89 -14.98 -4.86
C THR A 82 9.40 -15.22 -5.06
N ILE A 83 8.81 -14.77 -6.17
CA ILE A 83 7.40 -15.01 -6.53
C ILE A 83 7.13 -16.51 -6.62
N ASN A 84 8.01 -17.27 -7.29
CA ASN A 84 7.84 -18.71 -7.41
C ASN A 84 7.92 -19.42 -6.05
N ASN A 85 8.83 -19.00 -5.18
CA ASN A 85 8.95 -19.53 -3.81
C ASN A 85 7.70 -19.21 -2.96
N VAL A 86 7.18 -17.99 -3.05
CA VAL A 86 5.95 -17.58 -2.34
C VAL A 86 4.73 -18.31 -2.92
N CYS A 87 4.68 -18.53 -4.23
CA CYS A 87 3.64 -19.32 -4.88
C CYS A 87 3.66 -20.78 -4.39
N ALA A 88 4.84 -21.36 -4.17
CA ALA A 88 4.97 -22.70 -3.61
C ALA A 88 4.33 -22.83 -2.21
N LEU A 89 4.29 -21.75 -1.41
CA LEU A 89 3.65 -21.75 -0.09
C LEU A 89 2.13 -21.99 -0.18
N VAL A 90 1.48 -21.62 -1.29
CA VAL A 90 0.03 -21.84 -1.50
C VAL A 90 -0.30 -23.34 -1.53
N PHE A 91 0.65 -24.17 -1.99
CA PHE A 91 0.48 -25.63 -2.05
C PHE A 91 0.84 -26.34 -0.74
N THR A 92 1.35 -25.60 0.25
CA THR A 92 1.64 -26.16 1.58
C THR A 92 0.41 -26.03 2.49
N ASN A 93 0.29 -26.91 3.49
CA ASN A 93 -0.87 -26.91 4.40
C ASN A 93 -0.78 -25.73 5.38
N VAL A 94 -1.19 -24.55 4.92
CA VAL A 94 -1.11 -23.26 5.63
C VAL A 94 -2.50 -22.83 6.08
N GLU A 95 -2.57 -22.12 7.21
CA GLU A 95 -3.82 -21.56 7.74
C GLU A 95 -4.50 -20.60 6.75
N GLN A 96 -5.84 -20.61 6.69
CA GLN A 96 -6.62 -19.76 5.78
C GLN A 96 -6.25 -18.26 5.85
N SER A 97 -6.00 -17.73 7.05
CA SER A 97 -5.61 -16.32 7.25
C SER A 97 -4.27 -15.97 6.60
N LYS A 98 -3.35 -16.94 6.56
CA LYS A 98 -2.03 -16.83 5.95
C LYS A 98 -2.11 -17.07 4.44
N LEU A 99 -2.98 -17.97 3.96
CA LEU A 99 -3.26 -18.11 2.53
C LEU A 99 -3.76 -16.80 1.91
N LEU A 100 -4.72 -16.11 2.56
CA LEU A 100 -5.18 -14.80 2.11
C LEU A 100 -4.05 -13.74 2.06
N THR A 101 -3.12 -13.83 3.00
CA THR A 101 -1.92 -12.96 3.02
C THR A 101 -1.01 -13.26 1.83
N VAL A 102 -0.76 -14.53 1.54
CA VAL A 102 0.08 -14.97 0.42
C VAL A 102 -0.55 -14.57 -0.91
N GLU A 103 -1.86 -14.75 -1.10
CA GLU A 103 -2.58 -14.31 -2.31
C GLU A 103 -2.48 -12.79 -2.53
N ALA A 104 -2.71 -12.01 -1.47
CA ALA A 104 -2.57 -10.56 -1.48
C ALA A 104 -1.12 -10.15 -1.81
N LEU A 105 -0.13 -10.82 -1.22
CA LEU A 105 1.28 -10.57 -1.46
C LEU A 105 1.68 -10.88 -2.90
N LEU A 106 1.23 -12.01 -3.46
CA LEU A 106 1.49 -12.38 -4.85
C LEU A 106 0.95 -11.33 -5.82
N THR A 107 -0.25 -10.80 -5.55
CA THR A 107 -0.84 -9.73 -6.37
C THR A 107 0.05 -8.48 -6.37
N LEU A 108 0.56 -8.07 -5.20
CA LEU A 108 1.49 -6.94 -5.10
C LEU A 108 2.85 -7.24 -5.76
N GLN A 109 3.37 -8.45 -5.60
CA GLN A 109 4.66 -8.83 -6.17
C GLN A 109 4.64 -8.87 -7.71
N VAL A 110 3.55 -9.34 -8.31
CA VAL A 110 3.36 -9.30 -9.76
C VAL A 110 3.36 -7.85 -10.24
N HIS A 111 2.66 -6.95 -9.54
CA HIS A 111 2.69 -5.51 -9.86
C HIS A 111 4.10 -4.92 -9.75
N TRP A 112 4.87 -5.26 -8.71
CA TRP A 112 6.26 -4.82 -8.58
C TRP A 112 7.17 -5.35 -9.69
N ARG A 113 7.00 -6.61 -10.10
CA ARG A 113 7.71 -7.16 -11.27
C ARG A 113 7.43 -6.32 -12.51
N ASP A 114 6.17 -5.94 -12.74
CA ASP A 114 5.78 -5.11 -13.87
C ASP A 114 6.39 -3.69 -13.77
N ILE A 115 6.55 -3.14 -12.55
CA ILE A 115 7.31 -1.89 -12.33
C ILE A 115 8.77 -2.08 -12.71
N PHE A 116 9.43 -3.15 -12.26
CA PHE A 116 10.83 -3.43 -12.62
C PHE A 116 11.02 -3.53 -14.13
N ASP A 117 10.16 -4.29 -14.82
CA ASP A 117 10.19 -4.41 -16.28
C ASP A 117 10.01 -3.06 -16.97
N MET A 118 9.14 -2.21 -16.44
CA MET A 118 8.94 -0.86 -16.94
C MET A 118 10.18 0.01 -16.75
N LEU A 119 10.78 0.03 -15.56
CA LEU A 119 11.99 0.84 -15.27
C LEU A 119 13.17 0.43 -16.15
N ILE A 120 13.34 -0.87 -16.40
CA ILE A 120 14.36 -1.39 -17.33
C ILE A 120 14.05 -0.93 -18.75
N LYS A 121 12.80 -1.03 -19.20
CA LYS A 121 12.39 -0.64 -20.56
C LYS A 121 12.54 0.86 -20.81
N THR A 122 12.33 1.69 -19.80
CA THR A 122 12.47 3.15 -19.90
C THR A 122 13.88 3.65 -19.61
N HIS A 123 14.82 2.75 -19.28
CA HIS A 123 16.19 3.09 -18.88
C HIS A 123 16.22 4.13 -17.75
N THR A 124 15.39 3.92 -16.72
CA THR A 124 15.32 4.82 -15.56
C THR A 124 16.61 4.70 -14.74
N ARG A 125 17.35 5.81 -14.63
CA ARG A 125 18.69 5.83 -14.01
C ARG A 125 18.81 6.73 -12.79
N ASP A 126 17.81 7.57 -12.53
CA ASP A 126 17.79 8.50 -11.41
C ASP A 126 16.58 8.20 -10.53
N ARG A 127 16.77 8.29 -9.21
CA ARG A 127 15.71 8.25 -8.22
C ARG A 127 14.69 9.38 -8.38
N ASN A 128 15.10 10.48 -9.01
CA ASN A 128 14.24 11.63 -9.30
C ASN A 128 13.50 11.52 -10.64
N ASP A 129 13.73 10.45 -11.40
CA ASP A 129 13.00 10.23 -12.63
C ASP A 129 11.50 10.03 -12.36
N PHE A 130 10.67 10.72 -13.14
CA PHE A 130 9.21 10.60 -13.05
C PHE A 130 8.73 9.16 -13.24
N GLU A 131 9.41 8.38 -14.10
CA GLU A 131 9.04 6.99 -14.34
C GLU A 131 9.14 6.15 -13.05
N TRP A 132 10.09 6.44 -12.17
CA TRP A 132 10.14 5.85 -10.84
C TRP A 132 9.19 6.54 -9.85
N GLN A 133 9.22 7.87 -9.81
CA GLN A 133 8.52 8.65 -8.80
C GLN A 133 6.99 8.53 -8.89
N LYS A 134 6.43 8.26 -10.07
CA LYS A 134 4.98 8.13 -10.27
C LYS A 134 4.35 6.96 -9.52
N HIS A 135 5.14 5.96 -9.11
CA HIS A 135 4.64 4.80 -8.38
C HIS A 135 4.46 5.10 -6.89
N LEU A 136 3.51 4.39 -6.27
CA LEU A 136 3.29 4.46 -4.83
C LEU A 136 4.41 3.70 -4.11
N ARG A 137 5.22 4.42 -3.34
CA ARG A 137 6.43 3.93 -2.67
C ARG A 137 6.26 4.01 -1.17
N TYR A 138 6.92 3.11 -0.45
CA TYR A 138 6.84 3.04 1.00
C TYR A 138 8.23 3.20 1.58
N ASP A 139 8.35 3.98 2.63
CA ASP A 139 9.60 4.13 3.37
C ASP A 139 9.37 4.16 4.86
N TRP A 140 10.42 3.86 5.61
CA TRP A 140 10.47 4.03 7.05
C TRP A 140 11.39 5.20 7.39
N SER A 141 10.82 6.27 7.96
CA SER A 141 11.57 7.45 8.40
C SER A 141 12.09 7.24 9.81
N ASP A 142 13.41 7.09 9.95
CA ASP A 142 14.06 6.99 11.27
C ASP A 142 13.91 8.29 12.09
N LYS A 143 13.82 9.45 11.41
CA LYS A 143 13.65 10.75 12.06
C LYS A 143 12.30 10.88 12.75
N GLU A 144 11.23 10.50 12.05
CA GLU A 144 9.86 10.61 12.56
C GLU A 144 9.41 9.33 13.28
N THR A 145 10.20 8.26 13.17
CA THR A 145 9.86 6.92 13.64
C THR A 145 8.49 6.45 13.14
N ASN A 146 8.20 6.75 11.87
CA ASN A 146 6.93 6.51 11.19
C ASN A 146 7.15 5.95 9.78
N PHE A 147 6.20 5.14 9.32
CA PHE A 147 6.09 4.73 7.93
C PHE A 147 5.50 5.87 7.11
N GLN A 148 6.10 6.12 5.96
CA GLN A 148 5.73 7.18 5.03
C GLN A 148 5.38 6.54 3.69
N ILE A 149 4.37 7.11 3.04
CA ILE A 149 3.93 6.78 1.69
C ILE A 149 4.32 7.92 0.80
N LEU A 150 5.04 7.60 -0.27
CA LEU A 150 5.65 8.56 -1.18
C LEU A 150 5.08 8.34 -2.57
N GLN A 151 4.59 9.38 -3.22
CA GLN A 151 4.23 9.34 -4.64
C GLN A 151 4.49 10.71 -5.26
N CYS A 152 5.28 10.73 -6.33
CA CYS A 152 5.87 11.95 -6.88
C CYS A 152 6.56 12.77 -5.78
N ASP A 153 6.10 14.01 -5.60
CA ASP A 153 6.57 14.98 -4.63
C ASP A 153 5.68 15.03 -3.37
N ALA A 154 4.77 14.08 -3.21
CA ALA A 154 3.88 13.95 -2.07
C ALA A 154 4.41 12.93 -1.05
N SER A 155 4.30 13.26 0.23
CA SER A 155 4.61 12.37 1.36
C SER A 155 3.45 12.36 2.33
N PHE A 156 3.02 11.17 2.74
CA PHE A 156 1.90 10.98 3.64
C PHE A 156 2.27 10.01 4.77
N PRO A 157 1.93 10.30 6.03
CA PRO A 157 2.09 9.33 7.11
C PRO A 157 1.16 8.14 6.87
N TYR A 158 1.66 6.93 7.14
CA TYR A 158 0.82 5.73 7.17
C TYR A 158 -0.23 5.84 8.29
N GLY A 159 -1.46 5.42 8.03
CA GLY A 159 -2.61 5.61 8.94
C GLY A 159 -2.64 4.68 10.16
N TYR A 160 -1.96 3.54 10.10
CA TYR A 160 -1.91 2.54 11.18
C TYR A 160 -3.27 1.97 11.64
N GLU A 161 -4.35 2.15 10.88
CA GLU A 161 -5.60 1.48 11.16
C GLU A 161 -5.45 -0.02 10.87
N TYR A 162 -6.04 -0.87 11.71
CA TYR A 162 -5.99 -2.32 11.50
C TYR A 162 -7.02 -2.73 10.44
N LEU A 163 -6.54 -3.24 9.31
CA LEU A 163 -7.37 -3.61 8.15
C LEU A 163 -7.53 -5.13 7.99
N GLY A 164 -6.86 -5.92 8.83
CA GLY A 164 -6.85 -7.38 8.75
C GLY A 164 -6.16 -7.93 7.50
N CYS A 165 -6.40 -9.21 7.20
CA CYS A 165 -5.89 -9.88 6.01
C CYS A 165 -6.83 -9.62 4.82
N SER A 166 -6.85 -8.36 4.34
CA SER A 166 -7.68 -7.98 3.19
C SER A 166 -7.00 -8.32 1.86
N SER A 167 -7.77 -8.80 0.89
CA SER A 167 -7.30 -8.96 -0.49
C SER A 167 -6.87 -7.63 -1.11
N ARG A 168 -5.99 -7.71 -2.11
CA ARG A 168 -5.50 -6.55 -2.88
C ARG A 168 -6.08 -6.56 -4.29
N LEU A 169 -6.39 -5.37 -4.80
CA LEU A 169 -6.79 -5.19 -6.19
C LEU A 169 -5.60 -5.44 -7.12
N VAL A 170 -5.84 -6.09 -8.26
CA VAL A 170 -4.83 -6.19 -9.32
C VAL A 170 -4.57 -4.79 -9.87
N VAL A 171 -3.36 -4.28 -9.65
CA VAL A 171 -2.97 -2.93 -10.08
C VAL A 171 -2.58 -2.95 -11.55
N THR A 172 -3.29 -2.16 -12.36
CA THR A 172 -3.01 -1.99 -13.79
C THR A 172 -2.47 -0.58 -14.07
N PRO A 173 -1.93 -0.30 -15.27
CA PRO A 173 -1.53 1.06 -15.64
C PRO A 173 -2.67 2.09 -15.58
N LEU A 174 -3.94 1.67 -15.64
CA LEU A 174 -5.07 2.56 -15.39
C LEU A 174 -5.22 2.86 -13.89
N THR A 175 -5.15 1.82 -13.06
CA THR A 175 -5.20 1.93 -11.59
C THR A 175 -4.08 2.82 -11.06
N ASP A 176 -2.84 2.66 -11.54
CA ASP A 176 -1.70 3.50 -11.15
C ASP A 176 -1.94 4.98 -11.45
N ARG A 177 -2.48 5.30 -12.63
CA ARG A 177 -2.83 6.68 -13.00
C ARG A 177 -3.93 7.24 -12.11
N CYS A 178 -4.90 6.41 -11.73
CA CYS A 178 -5.91 6.79 -10.75
C CYS A 178 -5.27 7.08 -9.38
N TYR A 179 -4.34 6.23 -8.90
CA TYR A 179 -3.62 6.46 -7.66
C TYR A 179 -2.85 7.78 -7.70
N LEU A 180 -2.09 8.02 -8.77
CA LEU A 180 -1.32 9.26 -8.96
C LEU A 180 -2.22 10.51 -8.92
N THR A 181 -3.38 10.45 -9.56
CA THR A 181 -4.34 11.57 -9.56
C THR A 181 -4.94 11.78 -8.17
N LEU A 182 -5.31 10.71 -7.48
CA LEU A 182 -5.92 10.77 -6.15
C LEU A 182 -4.92 11.26 -5.09
N THR A 183 -3.69 10.76 -5.09
CA THR A 183 -2.65 11.23 -4.16
C THR A 183 -2.26 12.68 -4.44
N GLY A 184 -2.19 13.09 -5.71
CA GLY A 184 -2.04 14.50 -6.09
C GLY A 184 -3.17 15.39 -5.55
N ALA A 185 -4.42 14.93 -5.64
CA ALA A 185 -5.56 15.65 -5.07
C ALA A 185 -5.48 15.75 -3.53
N ILE A 186 -5.13 14.65 -2.84
CA ILE A 186 -4.99 14.62 -1.39
C ILE A 186 -3.90 15.59 -0.92
N LYS A 187 -2.77 15.68 -1.63
CA LYS A 187 -1.72 16.66 -1.33
C LYS A 187 -2.24 18.10 -1.37
N LEU A 188 -3.23 18.39 -2.21
CA LEU A 188 -3.88 19.69 -2.33
C LEU A 188 -5.09 19.87 -1.41
N ASN A 189 -5.35 18.92 -0.50
CA ASN A 189 -6.55 18.86 0.34
C ASN A 189 -7.85 18.83 -0.48
N LEU A 190 -7.84 18.18 -1.64
CA LEU A 190 -8.99 17.99 -2.51
C LEU A 190 -9.49 16.54 -2.48
N GLY A 191 -10.78 16.37 -2.77
CA GLY A 191 -11.36 15.07 -3.08
C GLY A 191 -11.07 14.63 -4.51
N GLY A 192 -11.26 13.35 -4.80
CA GLY A 192 -11.18 12.79 -6.15
C GLY A 192 -12.54 12.30 -6.64
N ALA A 193 -12.79 12.42 -7.95
CA ALA A 193 -13.99 11.90 -8.60
C ALA A 193 -13.62 10.93 -9.73
N PRO A 194 -13.27 9.66 -9.41
CA PRO A 194 -13.05 8.65 -10.44
C PRO A 194 -14.31 8.48 -11.28
N SER A 195 -14.19 8.69 -12.59
CA SER A 195 -15.32 8.64 -13.53
C SER A 195 -15.15 7.47 -14.50
N GLY A 196 -16.24 6.75 -14.76
CA GLY A 196 -16.24 5.59 -15.65
C GLY A 196 -17.52 4.75 -15.54
N PRO A 197 -17.77 3.82 -16.48
CA PRO A 197 -18.96 2.99 -16.50
C PRO A 197 -19.20 2.22 -15.19
N ALA A 198 -20.44 1.79 -14.95
CA ALA A 198 -20.76 0.95 -13.80
C ALA A 198 -19.95 -0.36 -13.85
N GLY A 199 -19.48 -0.82 -12.69
CA GLY A 199 -18.74 -2.08 -12.56
C GLY A 199 -17.27 -2.05 -13.04
N THR A 200 -16.69 -0.89 -13.38
CA THR A 200 -15.28 -0.80 -13.83
C THR A 200 -14.27 -0.59 -12.69
N GLY A 201 -14.59 -0.98 -11.45
CA GLY A 201 -13.63 -0.97 -10.35
C GLY A 201 -13.36 0.39 -9.71
N LYS A 202 -14.24 1.40 -9.85
CA LYS A 202 -14.02 2.77 -9.34
C LYS A 202 -13.90 2.77 -7.81
N THR A 203 -14.91 2.25 -7.15
CA THR A 203 -14.99 2.14 -5.68
C THR A 203 -13.89 1.23 -5.14
N GLU A 204 -13.60 0.13 -5.84
CA GLU A 204 -12.56 -0.83 -5.50
C GLU A 204 -11.16 -0.20 -5.59
N THR A 205 -10.91 0.64 -6.58
CA THR A 205 -9.66 1.40 -6.73
C THR A 205 -9.46 2.34 -5.55
N VAL A 206 -10.49 3.10 -5.15
CA VAL A 206 -10.41 4.00 -3.98
C VAL A 206 -10.21 3.20 -2.69
N LYS A 207 -10.93 2.09 -2.51
CA LYS A 207 -10.77 1.18 -1.37
C LYS A 207 -9.34 0.61 -1.31
N ASP A 208 -8.79 0.15 -2.42
CA ASP A 208 -7.44 -0.43 -2.43
C ASP A 208 -6.35 0.63 -2.17
N LEU A 209 -6.53 1.86 -2.66
CA LEU A 209 -5.68 2.99 -2.29
C LEU A 209 -5.74 3.30 -0.79
N SER A 210 -6.93 3.33 -0.19
CA SER A 210 -7.05 3.56 1.27
C SER A 210 -6.32 2.50 2.10
N LYS A 211 -6.35 1.24 1.65
CA LYS A 211 -5.59 0.14 2.29
C LYS A 211 -4.09 0.37 2.20
N SER A 212 -3.61 0.86 1.06
CA SER A 212 -2.21 1.30 0.91
C SER A 212 -1.85 2.40 1.91
N PHE A 213 -2.82 3.26 2.24
CA PHE A 213 -2.68 4.31 3.25
C PHE A 213 -2.82 3.82 4.70
N GLY A 214 -3.12 2.54 4.92
CA GLY A 214 -3.40 2.04 6.26
C GLY A 214 -4.61 2.72 6.90
N LYS A 215 -5.60 3.11 6.07
CA LYS A 215 -6.85 3.74 6.50
C LYS A 215 -8.05 2.93 6.03
N LEU A 216 -9.07 2.81 6.89
CA LEU A 216 -10.35 2.22 6.56
C LEU A 216 -11.11 3.18 5.64
N CYS A 217 -11.49 2.70 4.46
CA CYS A 217 -12.41 3.42 3.58
C CYS A 217 -13.85 3.07 3.92
N LEU A 218 -14.59 4.06 4.42
CA LEU A 218 -16.04 4.00 4.55
C LEU A 218 -16.66 4.24 3.18
N VAL A 219 -17.59 3.39 2.76
CA VAL A 219 -18.29 3.54 1.48
C VAL A 219 -19.77 3.72 1.72
N PHE A 220 -20.29 4.84 1.26
CA PHE A 220 -21.69 5.19 1.33
C PHE A 220 -22.29 5.10 -0.06
N ASN A 221 -23.32 4.27 -0.19
CA ASN A 221 -24.11 4.22 -1.41
C ASN A 221 -25.05 5.42 -1.42
N CYS A 222 -24.87 6.30 -2.39
CA CYS A 222 -25.69 7.47 -2.64
C CYS A 222 -26.93 7.05 -3.42
N SER A 223 -28.01 6.74 -2.71
CA SER A 223 -29.34 6.59 -3.31
C SER A 223 -30.09 7.92 -3.35
N ASP A 224 -31.19 7.96 -4.11
CA ASP A 224 -32.09 9.14 -4.19
C ASP A 224 -32.71 9.52 -2.82
N GLU A 225 -32.63 8.63 -1.83
CA GLU A 225 -33.15 8.84 -0.47
C GLU A 225 -32.19 9.64 0.42
N LEU A 226 -30.97 9.89 -0.05
CA LEU A 226 -29.91 10.49 0.74
C LEU A 226 -30.01 12.03 0.70
N ASP A 227 -30.62 12.60 1.74
CA ASP A 227 -30.89 14.03 1.83
C ASP A 227 -29.67 14.86 2.26
N HIS A 228 -29.72 16.17 1.97
CA HIS A 228 -28.62 17.10 2.31
C HIS A 228 -28.34 17.17 3.83
N LYS A 229 -29.32 16.87 4.68
CA LYS A 229 -29.14 16.85 6.15
C LYS A 229 -28.32 15.65 6.58
N THR A 230 -28.58 14.49 5.99
CA THR A 230 -27.83 13.27 6.21
C THR A 230 -26.40 13.42 5.70
N LEU A 231 -26.20 13.98 4.51
CA LEU A 231 -24.86 14.35 4.01
C LEU A 231 -24.14 15.29 4.96
N GLY A 232 -24.81 16.35 5.44
CA GLY A 232 -24.22 17.29 6.39
C GLY A 232 -23.72 16.62 7.67
N LYS A 233 -24.47 15.64 8.20
CA LYS A 233 -24.05 14.84 9.35
C LYS A 233 -22.86 13.92 9.02
N MET A 234 -22.88 13.27 7.85
CA MET A 234 -21.78 12.43 7.38
C MET A 234 -20.49 13.24 7.23
N PHE A 235 -20.52 14.38 6.54
CA PHE A 235 -19.37 15.26 6.38
C PHE A 235 -18.85 15.81 7.70
N SER A 236 -19.74 16.16 8.64
CA SER A 236 -19.34 16.58 9.98
C SER A 236 -18.58 15.47 10.72
N GLY A 237 -19.04 14.22 10.61
CA GLY A 237 -18.33 13.06 11.15
C GLY A 237 -16.96 12.85 10.50
N LEU A 238 -16.90 12.88 9.17
CA LEU A 238 -15.66 12.71 8.39
C LEU A 238 -14.61 13.77 8.72
N ALA A 239 -15.03 15.03 8.90
CA ALA A 239 -14.14 16.12 9.26
C ALA A 239 -13.58 15.96 10.68
N GLN A 240 -14.33 15.36 11.59
CA GLN A 240 -13.89 15.12 12.98
C GLN A 240 -12.99 13.88 13.09
N SER A 241 -13.28 12.82 12.34
CA SER A 241 -12.54 11.55 12.43
C SER A 241 -11.32 11.49 11.50
N GLY A 242 -11.25 12.31 10.45
CA GLY A 242 -10.18 12.23 9.45
C GLY A 242 -10.20 10.90 8.66
N SER A 243 -11.35 10.24 8.60
CA SER A 243 -11.55 8.96 7.93
C SER A 243 -11.50 9.09 6.40
N TRP A 244 -11.09 8.02 5.73
CA TRP A 244 -11.19 7.93 4.28
C TRP A 244 -12.63 7.55 3.88
N CYS A 245 -13.21 8.28 2.93
CA CYS A 245 -14.59 8.05 2.51
C CYS A 245 -14.71 7.98 0.99
N CYS A 246 -15.58 7.09 0.51
CA CYS A 246 -16.01 7.00 -0.87
C CYS A 246 -17.54 7.08 -0.93
N PHE A 247 -18.06 7.97 -1.76
CA PHE A 247 -19.48 8.06 -2.06
C PHE A 247 -19.69 7.40 -3.43
N ASP A 248 -20.47 6.31 -3.45
CA ASP A 248 -20.75 5.48 -4.64
C ASP A 248 -22.17 5.72 -5.14
#